data_AF-A0A1X2G2V5-F1
#
_entry.id   AF-A0A1X2G2V5-F1
#
_cell.length_a   1.000
_cell.length_b   1.000
_cell.length_c   1.000
_cell.angle_alpha   90.00
_cell.angle_beta   90.00
_cell.angle_gamma   90.00
#
_symmetry.space_group_name_H-M   'P 1'
#
loop_
_entity.id
_entity.type
_entity.pdbx_description
1 polymer ?
#
loop_
_entity_poly.entity_id
_entity_poly.type
_entity_poly.pdbx_seq_one_letter_code
_entity_poly.pdbx_strand_id
1 'polypeptide(L)'
;MFARAINDFKDYTKVKMNANTHRAVRKREKVIQDLTQIVLPAIIKRTEQIRSAAQDKFNKKKNLVSYAVGSLVSLRNPTATSALEAKYVPVGPFKVVMKNKGGANILQDKTGELLPSKYSPEQLKSVSEEPIISGEEMHYVVEAIIAHKPIKNKKGHYEYLIRWKAYDASEDTWQVFQDFDDVNTIINYWRKLGTNMSDEETRLINNKRKNNKQKEQENKRKEKQEPKKKKKTYN
;
A
#
# COMPACT_ATOMS: atom_id res chain seq x y z
N MET A 1 30.20 -6.58 49.58
CA MET A 1 29.79 -6.85 50.98
C MET A 1 28.77 -7.99 50.98
N PHE A 2 29.19 -9.24 51.14
CA PHE A 2 28.31 -10.43 51.00
C PHE A 2 28.49 -11.48 52.12
N ALA A 3 28.60 -11.04 53.37
CA ALA A 3 28.63 -11.93 54.54
C ALA A 3 27.95 -11.27 55.75
N ARG A 4 26.63 -11.06 55.68
CA ARG A 4 25.85 -10.69 56.86
C ARG A 4 25.43 -11.97 57.58
N ALA A 5 25.65 -12.02 58.89
CA ALA A 5 25.13 -13.11 59.71
C ALA A 5 23.60 -13.18 59.59
N ILE A 6 23.07 -14.39 59.40
CA ILE A 6 21.62 -14.62 59.38
C ILE A 6 21.04 -14.20 60.74
N ASN A 7 19.88 -13.52 60.70
CA ASN A 7 19.18 -13.14 61.92
C ASN A 7 18.75 -14.40 62.68
N ASP A 8 18.99 -14.40 63.99
CA ASP A 8 18.63 -15.47 64.91
C ASP A 8 17.10 -15.54 65.08
N PHE A 9 16.52 -16.75 65.10
CA PHE A 9 15.06 -16.95 65.25
C PHE A 9 14.62 -16.72 66.70
N LYS A 10 14.68 -15.46 67.14
CA LYS A 10 14.24 -15.04 68.47
C LYS A 10 12.80 -14.56 68.42
N ASP A 11 12.00 -15.00 69.38
CA ASP A 11 10.64 -14.51 69.59
C ASP A 11 10.68 -13.18 70.34
N TYR A 12 10.30 -12.10 69.66
CA TYR A 12 10.31 -10.75 70.19
C TYR A 12 8.95 -10.28 70.74
N THR A 13 7.94 -11.17 70.81
CA THR A 13 6.57 -10.81 71.24
C THR A 13 6.50 -10.24 72.66
N LYS A 14 7.42 -10.64 73.55
CA LYS A 14 7.45 -10.22 74.97
C LYS A 14 8.46 -9.11 75.30
N VAL A 15 9.17 -8.56 74.30
CA VAL A 15 10.19 -7.54 74.55
C VAL A 15 9.53 -6.18 74.81
N LYS A 16 9.74 -5.64 76.02
CA LYS A 16 9.23 -4.31 76.40
C LYS A 16 9.99 -3.23 75.63
N MET A 17 9.29 -2.50 74.78
CA MET A 17 9.85 -1.39 74.02
C MET A 17 10.14 -0.21 74.96
N ASN A 18 11.32 0.40 74.85
CA ASN A 18 11.63 1.61 75.60
C ASN A 18 10.78 2.81 75.09
N ALA A 19 10.59 3.83 75.93
CA ALA A 19 9.75 4.99 75.60
C ALA A 19 10.19 5.72 74.31
N ASN A 20 11.50 5.77 74.05
CA ASN A 20 12.07 6.37 72.84
C ASN A 20 11.70 5.58 71.57
N THR A 21 11.66 4.24 71.65
CA THR A 21 11.27 3.34 70.55
C THR A 21 9.79 3.47 70.26
N HIS A 22 8.93 3.53 71.29
CA HIS A 22 7.50 3.81 71.11
C HIS A 22 7.25 5.15 70.39
N ARG A 23 7.98 6.20 70.76
CA ARG A 23 7.88 7.51 70.10
C ARG A 23 8.33 7.44 68.64
N ALA A 24 9.38 6.68 68.34
CA ALA A 24 9.85 6.47 66.97
C ALA A 24 8.85 5.67 66.12
N VAL A 25 8.23 4.63 66.68
CA VAL A 25 7.19 3.84 66.01
C VAL A 25 5.98 4.72 65.68
N ARG A 26 5.46 5.49 66.63
CA ARG A 26 4.33 6.43 66.39
C ARG A 26 4.65 7.46 65.31
N LYS A 27 5.88 7.99 65.29
CA LYS A 27 6.32 8.90 64.22
C LYS A 27 6.30 8.21 62.85
N ARG A 28 6.76 6.96 62.76
CA ARG A 28 6.72 6.17 61.52
C ARG A 28 5.30 5.85 61.09
N GLU A 29 4.41 5.48 62.01
CA GLU A 29 2.98 5.26 61.73
C GLU A 29 2.34 6.52 61.17
N LYS A 30 2.63 7.68 61.75
CA LYS A 30 2.17 8.97 61.22
C LYS A 30 2.69 9.22 59.80
N VAL A 31 3.97 8.98 59.53
CA VAL A 31 4.54 9.12 58.18
C VAL A 31 3.88 8.16 57.18
N ILE A 32 3.56 6.93 57.58
CA ILE A 32 2.85 5.97 56.72
C ILE A 32 1.42 6.46 56.44
N GLN A 33 0.72 6.99 57.44
CA GLN A 33 -0.60 7.60 57.26
C GLN A 33 -0.53 8.81 56.32
N ASP A 34 0.43 9.71 56.53
CA ASP A 34 0.64 10.89 55.68
C ASP A 34 0.98 10.47 54.22
N LEU A 35 1.82 9.46 54.04
CA LEU A 35 2.16 8.93 52.71
C LEU A 35 0.93 8.37 52.01
N THR A 36 0.14 7.55 52.70
CA THR A 36 -1.04 6.88 52.12
C THR A 36 -2.18 7.83 51.83
N GLN A 37 -2.44 8.81 52.69
CA GLN A 37 -3.57 9.73 52.56
C GLN A 37 -3.26 10.95 51.70
N ILE A 38 -2.01 11.42 51.67
CA ILE A 38 -1.64 12.69 51.02
C ILE A 38 -0.79 12.42 49.79
N VAL A 39 0.32 11.70 49.96
CA VAL A 39 1.35 11.61 48.92
C VAL A 39 0.94 10.67 47.79
N LEU A 40 0.47 9.45 48.09
CA LEU A 40 0.09 8.49 47.06
C LEU A 40 -1.04 9.01 46.15
N PRO A 41 -2.14 9.61 46.68
CA PRO A 41 -3.17 10.19 45.83
C PRO A 41 -2.64 11.36 44.99
N ALA A 42 -1.75 12.20 45.53
CA ALA A 42 -1.11 13.27 44.78
C ALA A 42 -0.24 12.73 43.62
N ILE A 43 0.49 11.64 43.85
CA ILE A 43 1.27 10.96 42.81
C ILE A 43 0.34 10.38 41.75
N ILE A 44 -0.71 9.64 42.14
CA ILE A 44 -1.69 9.05 41.20
C ILE A 44 -2.27 10.15 40.32
N LYS A 45 -2.80 11.22 40.92
CA LYS A 45 -3.36 12.38 40.19
C LYS A 45 -2.36 12.97 39.21
N ARG A 46 -1.10 13.16 39.62
CA ARG A 46 -0.03 13.68 38.75
C ARG A 46 0.28 12.71 37.61
N THR A 47 0.35 11.40 37.87
CA THR A 47 0.61 10.39 36.84
C THR A 47 -0.54 10.28 35.84
N GLU A 48 -1.79 10.38 36.30
CA GLU A 48 -2.97 10.42 35.45
C GLU A 48 -2.97 11.64 34.54
N GLN A 49 -2.64 12.82 35.07
CA GLN A 49 -2.52 14.05 34.29
C GLN A 49 -1.43 13.96 33.22
N ILE A 50 -0.27 13.38 33.56
CA ILE A 50 0.82 13.16 32.58
C ILE A 50 0.38 12.15 31.52
N ARG A 51 -0.28 11.05 31.93
CA ARG A 51 -0.77 10.00 31.03
C ARG A 51 -1.85 10.53 30.08
N SER A 52 -2.81 11.30 30.58
CA SER A 52 -3.86 11.90 29.76
C SER A 52 -3.29 12.92 28.78
N ALA A 53 -2.41 13.82 29.24
CA ALA A 53 -1.74 14.77 28.35
C ALA A 53 -0.89 14.08 27.28
N ALA A 54 -0.23 12.97 27.60
CA ALA A 54 0.49 12.15 26.63
C ALA A 54 -0.46 11.48 25.63
N GLN A 55 -1.59 10.95 26.12
CA GLN A 55 -2.64 10.35 25.28
C GLN A 55 -3.22 11.38 24.31
N ASP A 56 -3.51 12.60 24.77
CA ASP A 56 -4.05 13.68 23.95
C ASP A 56 -3.05 14.09 22.85
N LYS A 57 -1.76 14.21 23.20
CA LYS A 57 -0.71 14.50 22.23
C LYS A 57 -0.59 13.38 21.18
N PHE A 58 -0.71 12.13 21.60
CA PHE A 58 -0.67 10.98 20.69
C PHE A 58 -1.88 10.97 19.75
N ASN A 59 -3.09 11.10 20.29
CA ASN A 59 -4.35 11.12 19.53
C ASN A 59 -4.38 12.27 18.52
N LYS A 60 -3.81 13.44 18.85
CA LYS A 60 -3.69 14.58 17.93
C LYS A 60 -2.75 14.30 16.75
N LYS A 61 -1.68 13.52 16.96
CA LYS A 61 -0.64 13.28 15.94
C LYS A 61 -0.92 12.04 15.09
N LYS A 62 -1.59 11.03 15.65
CA LYS A 62 -1.72 9.70 15.05
C LYS A 62 -3.18 9.37 14.79
N ASN A 63 -3.50 9.08 13.53
CA ASN A 63 -4.80 8.56 13.14
C ASN A 63 -4.81 7.04 13.29
N LEU A 64 -5.61 6.53 14.22
CA LEU A 64 -5.82 5.09 14.40
C LEU A 64 -6.80 4.59 13.35
N VAL A 65 -6.26 3.92 12.33
CA VAL A 65 -7.07 3.27 11.28
C VAL A 65 -7.30 1.82 11.66
N SER A 66 -8.53 1.33 11.49
CA SER A 66 -8.92 -0.05 11.76
C SER A 66 -9.52 -0.66 10.49
N TYR A 67 -9.04 -1.84 10.11
CA TYR A 67 -9.45 -2.52 8.86
C TYR A 67 -10.45 -3.63 9.13
N ALA A 68 -11.56 -3.71 8.42
CA ALA A 68 -12.50 -4.82 8.58
C ALA A 68 -11.91 -6.12 8.05
N VAL A 69 -12.34 -7.26 8.59
CA VAL A 69 -12.03 -8.56 8.00
C VAL A 69 -12.59 -8.60 6.57
N GLY A 70 -11.80 -9.08 5.63
CA GLY A 70 -12.10 -9.11 4.20
C GLY A 70 -11.65 -7.88 3.42
N SER A 71 -11.26 -6.79 4.10
CA SER A 71 -10.75 -5.59 3.41
C SER A 71 -9.39 -5.82 2.75
N LEU A 72 -9.16 -5.16 1.62
CA LEU A 72 -7.90 -5.20 0.89
C LEU A 72 -6.97 -4.09 1.35
N VAL A 73 -5.72 -4.46 1.63
CA VAL A 73 -4.70 -3.57 2.16
C VAL A 73 -3.37 -3.77 1.44
N SER A 74 -2.64 -2.68 1.27
CA SER A 74 -1.25 -2.72 0.80
C SER A 74 -0.30 -2.50 1.98
N LEU A 75 0.85 -3.17 1.93
CA LEU A 75 1.89 -3.13 2.95
C LEU A 75 2.86 -1.98 2.69
N ARG A 76 3.18 -1.18 3.70
CA ARG A 76 4.21 -0.14 3.61
C ARG A 76 5.59 -0.78 3.52
N ASN A 77 6.42 -0.30 2.61
CA ASN A 77 7.79 -0.76 2.46
C ASN A 77 8.68 -0.15 3.57
N PRO A 78 9.22 -0.95 4.50
CA PRO A 78 10.08 -0.43 5.57
C PRO A 78 11.50 -0.12 5.09
N THR A 79 11.95 -0.73 3.99
CA THR A 79 13.30 -0.55 3.46
C THR A 79 13.40 0.62 2.48
N ALA A 80 12.26 1.23 2.12
CA ALA A 80 12.22 2.38 1.22
C ALA A 80 12.97 3.55 1.84
N THR A 81 14.17 3.83 1.32
CA THR A 81 15.05 4.89 1.80
C THR A 81 15.03 6.08 0.83
N SER A 82 14.85 5.79 -0.47
CA SER A 82 14.80 6.82 -1.51
C SER A 82 13.40 7.40 -1.67
N ALA A 83 13.31 8.69 -1.98
CA ALA A 83 12.04 9.35 -2.31
C ALA A 83 11.37 8.77 -3.58
N LEU A 84 12.14 8.14 -4.47
CA LEU A 84 11.66 7.50 -5.70
C LEU A 84 11.28 6.03 -5.51
N GLU A 85 11.60 5.42 -4.38
CA GLU A 85 11.19 4.04 -4.11
C GLU A 85 9.70 3.98 -3.78
N ALA A 86 9.05 2.89 -4.21
CA ALA A 86 7.67 2.64 -3.87
C ALA A 86 7.50 2.59 -2.35
N LYS A 87 6.69 3.52 -1.82
CA LYS A 87 6.38 3.61 -0.39
C LYS A 87 5.64 2.38 0.13
N TYR A 88 4.99 1.65 -0.76
CA TYR A 88 4.28 0.41 -0.49
C TYR A 88 4.91 -0.72 -1.30
N VAL A 89 4.81 -1.93 -0.77
CA VAL A 89 5.30 -3.14 -1.42
C VAL A 89 4.54 -3.31 -2.74
N PRO A 90 5.23 -3.55 -3.87
CA PRO A 90 4.59 -3.71 -5.18
C PRO A 90 3.88 -5.06 -5.34
N VAL A 91 4.17 -6.02 -4.46
CA VAL A 91 3.39 -7.25 -4.31
C VAL A 91 1.96 -6.84 -3.92
N GLY A 92 0.99 -7.49 -4.55
CA GLY A 92 -0.40 -7.04 -4.69
C GLY A 92 -1.16 -6.77 -3.38
N PRO A 93 -2.44 -6.37 -3.49
CA PRO A 93 -3.25 -6.13 -2.30
C PRO A 93 -3.44 -7.43 -1.53
N PHE A 94 -3.29 -7.33 -0.22
CA PHE A 94 -3.49 -8.43 0.70
C PHE A 94 -4.86 -8.33 1.34
N LYS A 95 -5.51 -9.46 1.55
CA LYS A 95 -6.80 -9.53 2.24
C LYS A 95 -6.59 -9.67 3.74
N VAL A 96 -7.26 -8.85 4.53
CA VAL A 96 -7.26 -8.97 5.99
C VAL A 96 -8.12 -10.18 6.39
N VAL A 97 -7.52 -11.21 6.98
CA VAL A 97 -8.27 -12.41 7.41
C VAL A 97 -8.76 -12.27 8.84
N MET A 98 -7.90 -11.83 9.75
CA MET A 98 -8.22 -11.79 11.17
C MET A 98 -7.38 -10.76 11.91
N LYS A 99 -7.87 -10.29 13.05
CA LYS A 99 -7.13 -9.50 14.03
C LYS A 99 -6.82 -10.31 15.26
N ASN A 100 -5.60 -10.18 15.78
CA ASN A 100 -5.27 -10.75 17.08
C ASN A 100 -5.81 -9.87 18.23
N LYS A 101 -5.74 -10.37 19.47
CA LYS A 101 -6.11 -9.61 20.68
C LYS A 101 -5.31 -8.29 20.85
N GLY A 102 -4.14 -8.19 20.22
CA GLY A 102 -3.27 -7.01 20.23
C GLY A 102 -3.51 -6.01 19.09
N GLY A 103 -4.53 -6.22 18.25
CA GLY A 103 -4.87 -5.31 17.14
C GLY A 103 -4.02 -5.43 15.87
N ALA A 104 -3.10 -6.39 15.79
CA ALA A 104 -2.36 -6.70 14.56
C ALA A 104 -3.19 -7.57 13.63
N ASN A 105 -3.09 -7.30 12.33
CA ASN A 105 -3.82 -7.98 11.26
C ASN A 105 -2.99 -9.12 10.70
N ILE A 106 -3.65 -10.24 10.44
CA ILE A 106 -3.13 -11.38 9.68
C ILE A 106 -3.65 -11.21 8.25
N LEU A 107 -2.73 -11.29 7.31
CA LEU A 107 -2.99 -11.01 5.91
C LEU A 107 -2.90 -12.29 5.08
N GLN A 108 -3.65 -12.32 3.98
CA GLN A 108 -3.66 -13.39 2.99
C GLN A 108 -3.33 -12.81 1.63
N ASP A 109 -2.48 -13.51 0.87
CA ASP A 109 -2.16 -13.16 -0.51
C ASP A 109 -3.27 -13.62 -1.47
N LYS A 110 -3.20 -13.20 -2.73
CA LYS A 110 -4.15 -13.60 -3.79
C LYS A 110 -4.24 -15.11 -4.00
N THR A 111 -3.15 -15.84 -3.73
CA THR A 111 -3.09 -17.31 -3.83
C THR A 111 -3.86 -18.01 -2.71
N GLY A 112 -4.29 -17.25 -1.69
CA GLY A 112 -4.96 -17.80 -0.50
C GLY A 112 -4.01 -18.22 0.61
N GLU A 113 -2.70 -18.07 0.42
CA GLU A 113 -1.70 -18.34 1.47
C GLU A 113 -1.65 -17.19 2.48
N LEU A 114 -1.51 -17.52 3.77
CA LEU A 114 -1.35 -16.54 4.83
C LEU A 114 0.09 -16.04 4.88
N LEU A 115 0.27 -14.74 5.06
CA LEU A 115 1.60 -14.21 5.32
C LEU A 115 2.13 -14.72 6.68
N PRO A 116 3.43 -15.03 6.76
CA PRO A 116 4.03 -15.58 7.97
C PRO A 116 4.05 -14.58 9.13
N SER A 117 4.07 -13.28 8.82
CA SER A 117 4.16 -12.20 9.81
C SER A 117 2.82 -11.51 10.04
N LYS A 118 2.69 -10.91 11.22
CA LYS A 118 1.51 -10.14 11.65
C LYS A 118 1.82 -8.64 11.50
N TYR A 119 0.87 -7.88 10.99
CA TYR A 119 1.11 -6.49 10.62
C TYR A 119 0.23 -5.51 11.40
N SER A 120 0.87 -4.46 11.92
CA SER A 120 0.16 -3.39 12.63
C SER A 120 -0.62 -2.51 11.66
N PRO A 121 -1.73 -1.86 12.08
CA PRO A 121 -2.51 -1.00 11.19
C PRO A 121 -1.71 0.15 10.56
N GLU A 122 -0.67 0.66 11.22
CA GLU A 122 0.20 1.71 10.66
C GLU A 122 1.05 1.26 9.45
N GLN A 123 1.31 -0.04 9.35
CA GLN A 123 2.05 -0.64 8.24
C GLN A 123 1.15 -0.90 7.04
N LEU A 124 -0.15 -0.66 7.18
CA LEU A 124 -1.14 -0.99 6.17
C LEU A 124 -1.74 0.29 5.59
N LYS A 125 -2.19 0.20 4.35
CA LYS A 125 -2.99 1.21 3.70
C LYS A 125 -4.18 0.54 3.05
N SER A 126 -5.38 1.05 3.31
CA SER A 126 -6.59 0.60 2.62
C SER A 126 -6.42 0.82 1.13
N VAL A 127 -6.69 -0.22 0.34
CA VAL A 127 -6.82 -0.08 -1.11
C VAL A 127 -8.31 0.04 -1.39
N SER A 128 -8.71 1.13 -2.05
CA SER A 128 -10.11 1.48 -2.28
C SER A 128 -10.81 0.58 -3.29
N GLU A 129 -10.04 -0.08 -4.12
CA GLU A 129 -10.54 -0.93 -5.19
C GLU A 129 -9.74 -2.24 -5.12
N GLU A 130 -10.38 -3.37 -5.42
CA GLU A 130 -9.62 -4.45 -6.07
C GLU A 130 -8.84 -3.78 -7.20
N PRO A 131 -7.59 -4.15 -7.51
CA PRO A 131 -7.07 -3.87 -8.83
C PRO A 131 -8.03 -4.61 -9.76
N ILE A 132 -9.12 -3.92 -10.12
CA ILE A 132 -9.69 -4.01 -11.43
C ILE A 132 -8.44 -3.86 -12.25
N ILE A 133 -8.04 -4.94 -12.90
CA ILE A 133 -7.31 -4.81 -14.13
C ILE A 133 -8.30 -3.99 -14.97
N SER A 134 -8.33 -2.66 -14.80
CA SER A 134 -9.12 -1.70 -15.56
C SER A 134 -8.40 -1.55 -16.89
N GLY A 135 -8.28 -2.70 -17.54
CA GLY A 135 -7.33 -3.12 -18.55
C GLY A 135 -7.80 -4.45 -19.13
N GLU A 136 -9.11 -4.69 -19.13
CA GLU A 136 -9.75 -5.48 -20.19
C GLU A 136 -9.69 -4.75 -21.54
N GLU A 137 -8.87 -3.71 -21.72
CA GLU A 137 -8.18 -3.53 -23.00
C GLU A 137 -7.12 -4.64 -23.13
N MET A 138 -7.61 -5.85 -23.41
CA MET A 138 -6.75 -6.94 -23.85
C MET A 138 -6.17 -6.55 -25.20
N HIS A 139 -4.93 -6.07 -25.19
CA HIS A 139 -4.20 -5.76 -26.42
C HIS A 139 -3.75 -7.06 -27.09
N TYR A 140 -4.27 -7.32 -28.27
CA TYR A 140 -3.86 -8.44 -29.11
C TYR A 140 -2.95 -7.96 -30.24
N VAL A 141 -2.01 -8.83 -30.65
CA VAL A 141 -1.10 -8.52 -31.74
C VAL A 141 -1.76 -8.86 -33.07
N VAL A 142 -1.92 -7.87 -33.93
CA VAL A 142 -2.39 -8.04 -35.31
C VAL A 142 -1.32 -8.73 -36.14
N GLU A 143 -1.66 -9.83 -36.80
CA GLU A 143 -0.80 -10.47 -37.79
C GLU A 143 -0.97 -9.81 -39.16
N ALA A 144 -2.22 -9.71 -39.63
CA ALA A 144 -2.54 -9.08 -40.91
C ALA A 144 -3.99 -8.59 -40.95
N ILE A 145 -4.26 -7.61 -41.81
CA ILE A 145 -5.63 -7.24 -42.21
C ILE A 145 -5.96 -8.03 -43.47
N ILE A 146 -7.02 -8.84 -43.40
CA ILE A 146 -7.43 -9.74 -44.49
C ILE A 146 -8.34 -9.01 -45.47
N ALA A 147 -9.32 -8.26 -44.96
CA ALA A 147 -10.32 -7.58 -45.76
C ALA A 147 -10.75 -6.26 -45.11
N HIS A 148 -11.37 -5.39 -45.91
CA HIS A 148 -12.04 -4.18 -45.43
C HIS A 148 -13.45 -4.09 -46.04
N LYS A 149 -14.39 -3.46 -45.34
CA LYS A 149 -15.74 -3.18 -45.86
C LYS A 149 -16.25 -1.82 -45.37
N PRO A 150 -17.04 -1.09 -46.17
CA PRO A 150 -17.58 0.21 -45.77
C PRO A 150 -18.67 0.04 -44.70
N ILE A 151 -18.68 0.94 -43.72
CA ILE A 151 -19.70 0.97 -42.67
C ILE A 151 -20.99 1.58 -43.24
N LYS A 152 -22.10 0.81 -43.22
CA LYS A 152 -23.37 1.18 -43.85
C LYS A 152 -23.90 2.56 -43.45
N ASN A 153 -23.64 3.00 -42.21
CA ASN A 153 -24.19 4.23 -41.64
C ASN A 153 -23.17 5.39 -41.58
N LYS A 154 -21.93 5.20 -42.07
CA LYS A 154 -20.86 6.20 -41.98
C LYS A 154 -20.05 6.25 -43.28
N LYS A 155 -20.35 7.21 -44.15
CA LYS A 155 -19.65 7.41 -45.42
C LYS A 155 -18.15 7.67 -45.16
N GLY A 156 -17.30 6.95 -45.88
CA GLY A 156 -15.85 7.09 -45.77
C GLY A 156 -15.21 6.39 -44.57
N HIS A 157 -15.96 5.61 -43.78
CA HIS A 157 -15.40 4.79 -42.70
C HIS A 157 -15.48 3.30 -43.05
N TYR A 158 -14.48 2.54 -42.63
CA TYR A 158 -14.38 1.12 -42.90
C TYR A 158 -14.19 0.30 -41.62
N GLU A 159 -14.69 -0.93 -41.67
CA GLU A 159 -14.34 -2.01 -40.75
C GLU A 159 -13.27 -2.88 -41.40
N TYR A 160 -12.34 -3.38 -40.60
CA TYR A 160 -11.21 -4.20 -41.02
C TYR A 160 -11.30 -5.58 -40.39
N LEU A 161 -11.19 -6.64 -41.20
CA LEU A 161 -11.13 -8.01 -40.73
C LEU A 161 -9.68 -8.32 -40.32
N ILE A 162 -9.48 -8.56 -39.03
CA ILE A 162 -8.17 -8.81 -38.43
C ILE A 162 -7.89 -10.30 -38.32
N ARG A 163 -6.73 -10.72 -38.82
CA ARG A 163 -6.06 -11.97 -38.44
C ARG A 163 -5.20 -11.72 -37.20
N TRP A 164 -5.53 -12.37 -36.10
CA TRP A 164 -4.78 -12.25 -34.86
C TRP A 164 -3.58 -13.18 -34.85
N LYS A 165 -2.44 -12.69 -34.35
CA LYS A 165 -1.23 -13.50 -34.23
C LYS A 165 -1.43 -14.60 -33.19
N ALA A 166 -1.09 -15.83 -33.56
CA ALA A 166 -1.26 -17.03 -32.74
C ALA A 166 -2.71 -17.49 -32.51
N TYR A 167 -3.64 -17.00 -33.33
CA TYR A 167 -5.00 -17.52 -33.42
C TYR A 167 -5.29 -18.00 -34.85
N ASP A 168 -6.33 -18.82 -35.00
CA ASP A 168 -6.74 -19.33 -36.30
C ASP A 168 -7.70 -18.37 -37.02
N ALA A 169 -8.08 -18.74 -38.25
CA ALA A 169 -8.99 -17.95 -39.07
C ALA A 169 -10.41 -17.85 -38.51
N SER A 170 -10.79 -18.74 -37.59
CA SER A 170 -12.13 -18.72 -36.97
C SER A 170 -12.28 -17.56 -35.99
N GLU A 171 -11.18 -17.12 -35.39
CA GLU A 171 -11.15 -16.02 -34.42
C GLU A 171 -11.00 -14.64 -35.08
N ASP A 172 -11.06 -14.56 -36.42
CA ASP A 172 -10.98 -13.30 -37.14
C ASP A 172 -12.19 -12.41 -36.82
N THR A 173 -11.91 -11.18 -36.40
CA THR A 173 -12.96 -10.22 -36.02
C THR A 173 -12.88 -8.94 -36.83
N TRP A 174 -14.05 -8.33 -37.06
CA TRP A 174 -14.16 -7.02 -37.68
C TRP A 174 -13.94 -5.94 -36.62
N GLN A 175 -12.94 -5.10 -36.81
CA GLN A 175 -12.60 -3.99 -35.91
C GLN A 175 -12.68 -2.65 -36.64
N VAL A 176 -12.99 -1.58 -35.91
CA VAL A 176 -13.00 -0.22 -36.45
C VAL A 176 -11.68 0.47 -36.20
N PHE A 177 -11.39 1.55 -36.93
CA PHE A 177 -10.15 2.33 -36.78
C PHE A 177 -9.82 2.73 -35.31
N GLN A 178 -10.85 2.97 -34.49
CA GLN A 178 -10.65 3.41 -33.11
C GLN A 178 -9.95 2.34 -32.25
N ASP A 179 -10.19 1.06 -32.56
CA ASP A 179 -9.69 -0.09 -31.81
C ASP A 179 -8.19 -0.36 -32.07
N PHE A 180 -7.62 0.20 -33.13
CA PHE A 180 -6.22 -0.02 -33.50
C PHE A 180 -5.25 0.92 -32.79
N ASP A 181 -4.34 0.40 -31.98
CA ASP A 181 -3.27 1.21 -31.39
C ASP A 181 -2.23 1.68 -32.42
N ASP A 182 -1.79 0.78 -33.31
CA ASP A 182 -0.81 1.08 -34.35
C ASP A 182 -1.48 1.41 -35.69
N VAL A 183 -1.43 2.69 -36.04
CA VAL A 183 -1.96 3.24 -37.29
C VAL A 183 -1.22 2.72 -38.53
N ASN A 184 0.02 2.24 -38.38
CA ASN A 184 0.81 1.76 -39.52
C ASN A 184 0.29 0.45 -40.09
N THR A 185 -0.42 -0.36 -39.30
CA THR A 185 -1.07 -1.61 -39.76
C THR A 185 -2.03 -1.32 -40.92
N ILE A 186 -2.93 -0.35 -40.74
CA ILE A 186 -3.90 0.08 -41.75
C ILE A 186 -3.19 0.70 -42.96
N ILE A 187 -2.21 1.57 -42.73
CA ILE A 187 -1.46 2.21 -43.84
C ILE A 187 -0.75 1.17 -44.70
N ASN A 188 -0.14 0.16 -44.08
CA ASN A 188 0.56 -0.91 -44.79
C ASN A 188 -0.43 -1.78 -45.58
N TYR A 189 -1.63 -2.02 -45.05
CA TYR A 189 -2.69 -2.74 -45.75
C TYR A 189 -3.11 -2.02 -47.05
N TRP A 190 -3.46 -0.74 -46.96
CA TRP A 190 -3.85 0.05 -48.14
C TRP A 190 -2.71 0.22 -49.14
N ARG A 191 -1.47 0.38 -48.66
CA ARG A 191 -0.29 0.42 -49.54
C ARG A 191 -0.14 -0.87 -50.34
N LYS A 192 -0.39 -2.04 -49.72
CA LYS A 192 -0.34 -3.34 -50.41
C LYS A 192 -1.47 -3.50 -51.42
N LEU A 193 -2.64 -2.92 -51.15
CA LEU A 193 -3.81 -3.00 -52.04
C LEU A 193 -3.66 -2.10 -53.28
N GLY A 194 -2.76 -1.10 -53.24
CA GLY A 194 -2.52 -0.17 -54.35
C GLY A 194 -3.63 0.86 -54.54
N THR A 195 -4.58 0.95 -53.60
CA THR A 195 -5.70 1.88 -53.62
C THR A 195 -5.56 2.92 -52.51
N ASN A 196 -6.08 4.12 -52.77
CA ASN A 196 -6.09 5.19 -51.77
C ASN A 196 -7.23 5.00 -50.76
N MET A 197 -6.93 5.29 -49.50
CA MET A 197 -7.93 5.39 -48.42
C MET A 197 -8.89 6.55 -48.69
N SER A 198 -10.03 6.57 -47.99
CA SER A 198 -10.90 7.74 -48.01
C SER A 198 -10.24 8.95 -47.35
N ASP A 199 -10.72 10.16 -47.69
CA ASP A 199 -10.28 11.39 -47.04
C ASP A 199 -10.55 11.37 -45.53
N GLU A 200 -11.66 10.75 -45.10
CA GLU A 200 -12.03 10.66 -43.69
C GLU A 200 -11.11 9.72 -42.89
N GLU A 201 -10.72 8.59 -43.46
CA GLU A 201 -9.72 7.71 -42.81
C GLU A 201 -8.35 8.37 -42.73
N THR A 202 -7.96 9.08 -43.78
CA THR A 202 -6.70 9.83 -43.81
C THR A 202 -6.69 10.90 -42.70
N ARG A 203 -7.83 11.55 -42.45
CA ARG A 203 -7.99 12.48 -41.31
C ARG A 203 -7.86 11.78 -39.96
N LEU A 204 -8.52 10.63 -39.77
CA LEU A 204 -8.44 9.84 -38.54
C LEU A 204 -7.00 9.40 -38.22
N ILE A 205 -6.29 8.90 -39.24
CA ILE A 205 -4.87 8.51 -39.19
C ILE A 205 -4.00 9.69 -38.73
N ASN A 206 -4.18 10.85 -39.35
CA ASN A 206 -3.39 12.03 -39.03
C ASN A 206 -3.66 12.55 -37.61
N ASN A 207 -4.92 12.53 -37.17
CA ASN A 207 -5.29 12.92 -35.80
C ASN A 207 -4.68 11.96 -34.76
N LYS A 208 -4.76 10.64 -34.98
CA LYS A 208 -4.19 9.64 -34.06
C LYS A 208 -2.66 9.75 -34.00
N ARG A 209 -1.98 9.98 -35.13
CA ARG A 209 -0.53 10.25 -35.18
C ARG A 209 -0.13 11.52 -34.42
N LYS A 210 -0.90 12.61 -34.53
CA LYS A 210 -0.66 13.85 -33.76
C LYS A 210 -0.79 13.59 -32.25
N ASN A 211 -1.85 12.91 -31.83
CA ASN A 211 -2.08 12.59 -30.43
C ASN A 211 -0.97 11.68 -29.86
N ASN A 212 -0.53 10.67 -30.62
CA ASN A 212 0.56 9.78 -30.21
C ASN A 212 1.88 10.54 -30.05
N LYS A 213 2.20 11.48 -30.96
CA LYS A 213 3.40 12.34 -30.82
C LYS A 213 3.36 13.22 -29.57
N GLN A 214 2.19 13.76 -29.21
CA GLN A 214 2.03 14.55 -27.99
C GLN A 214 2.25 13.68 -26.74
N LYS A 215 1.64 12.49 -26.69
CA LYS A 215 1.85 11.52 -25.60
C LYS A 215 3.32 11.09 -25.49
N GLU A 216 3.99 10.84 -26.61
CA GLU A 216 5.41 10.46 -26.62
C GLU A 216 6.33 11.58 -26.14
N GLN A 217 6.05 12.84 -26.50
CA GLN A 217 6.79 14.00 -25.98
C GLN A 217 6.58 14.19 -24.47
N GLU A 218 5.35 13.97 -23.99
CA GLU A 218 5.06 14.01 -22.56
C GLU A 218 5.79 12.90 -21.80
N ASN A 219 5.81 11.68 -22.34
CA ASN A 219 6.53 10.55 -21.75
C ASN A 219 8.04 10.76 -21.76
N LYS A 220 8.63 11.27 -22.84
CA LYS A 220 10.07 11.62 -22.90
C LYS A 220 10.45 12.75 -21.92
N ARG A 221 9.54 13.68 -21.63
CA ARG A 221 9.74 14.69 -20.58
C ARG A 221 9.74 14.09 -19.17
N LYS A 222 8.93 13.05 -18.94
CA LYS A 222 8.92 12.27 -17.68
C LYS A 222 10.18 11.39 -17.55
N GLU A 223 10.63 10.77 -18.63
CA GLU A 223 11.82 9.89 -18.65
C GLU A 223 13.15 10.65 -18.53
N LYS A 224 13.29 11.85 -19.14
CA LYS A 224 14.49 12.69 -18.98
C LYS A 224 14.70 13.23 -17.55
N GLN A 225 13.70 13.11 -16.67
CA GLN A 225 13.80 13.46 -15.26
C GLN A 225 14.29 12.29 -14.37
N GLU A 226 14.53 11.09 -14.94
CA GLU A 226 15.18 9.97 -14.23
C GLU A 226 16.72 10.03 -14.33
N PRO A 227 17.47 9.96 -13.21
CA PRO A 227 18.93 9.95 -13.24
C PRO A 227 19.50 8.55 -13.56
N LYS A 228 20.45 8.50 -14.52
CA LYS A 228 21.20 7.29 -14.91
C LYS A 228 22.02 6.73 -13.74
N LYS A 229 21.64 5.55 -13.25
CA LYS A 229 22.35 4.79 -12.20
C LYS A 229 23.76 4.38 -12.70
N LYS A 230 24.82 4.98 -12.15
CA LYS A 230 26.20 4.48 -12.33
C LYS A 230 26.36 3.16 -11.56
N LYS A 231 26.60 2.05 -12.27
CA LYS A 231 26.97 0.77 -11.67
C LYS A 231 28.36 0.91 -11.02
N LYS A 232 28.45 0.77 -9.70
CA LYS A 232 29.73 0.56 -9.01
C LYS A 232 29.90 -0.93 -8.75
N THR A 233 30.84 -1.54 -9.46
CA THR A 233 31.44 -2.84 -9.13
C THR A 233 32.36 -2.65 -7.92
N TYR A 234 32.30 -3.56 -6.95
CA TYR A 234 33.23 -3.59 -5.82
C TYR A 234 34.18 -4.78 -5.99
N ASN A 235 35.49 -4.50 -5.88
CA ASN A 235 36.54 -5.47 -5.55
C ASN A 235 36.55 -5.71 -4.04
#